data_AF-A0A933EFZ3-F1
#
_entry.id   AF-A0A933EFZ3-F1
#
_cell.length_a   1.000
_cell.length_b   1.000
_cell.length_c   1.000
_cell.angle_alpha   90.00
_cell.angle_beta   90.00
_cell.angle_gamma   90.00
#
_symmetry.space_group_name_H-M   'P 1'
#
loop_
_entity.id
_entity.type
_entity.pdbx_description
1 polymer ?
#
loop_
_entity_poly.entity_id
_entity_poly.type
_entity_poly.pdbx_seq_one_letter_code
_entity_poly.pdbx_strand_id
1 'polypeptide(L)'
;MLRRLQGKASDRKKDARLFAVILLLISVAFIADRLEPLGVAGGVPYVVPVALTLWLRQPVYTWVTAGISAVLIILDIILSPPPEVPLSFVIINRSYAFLAIGIVVGSGQLQRRLVRQGQRLAALSVVEERERLSRELHDDLSQLLGGLGARASAVSELLAQGREEEAQRELVQLRNSTSEA
;
A
#
# COMPACT_ATOMS: atom_id res chain seq x y z
N MET A 1 -4.03 -21.40 7.81
CA MET A 1 -5.13 -20.40 7.97
C MET A 1 -5.17 -19.77 9.37
N LEU A 2 -5.08 -20.57 10.45
CA LEU A 2 -5.16 -20.09 11.85
C LEU A 2 -4.06 -19.06 12.27
N ARG A 3 -2.81 -19.21 11.77
CA ARG A 3 -1.71 -18.24 12.01
C ARG A 3 -2.01 -16.82 11.50
N ARG A 4 -2.71 -16.68 10.36
CA ARG A 4 -3.10 -15.36 9.81
C ARG A 4 -4.20 -14.69 10.64
N LEU A 5 -5.10 -15.47 11.23
CA LEU A 5 -6.14 -14.94 12.12
C LEU A 5 -5.57 -14.49 13.48
N GLN A 6 -4.61 -15.23 14.03
CA GLN A 6 -3.91 -14.86 15.27
C GLN A 6 -3.09 -13.57 15.13
N GLY A 7 -2.38 -13.37 14.00
CA GLY A 7 -1.66 -12.13 13.72
C GLY A 7 -2.58 -10.91 13.65
N LYS A 8 -3.71 -11.05 12.94
CA LYS A 8 -4.70 -9.97 12.77
C LYS A 8 -5.38 -9.58 14.10
N ALA A 9 -5.62 -10.54 14.99
CA ALA A 9 -6.18 -10.28 16.32
C ALA A 9 -5.18 -9.59 17.26
N SER A 10 -3.90 -9.98 17.23
CA SER A 10 -2.83 -9.34 18.00
C SER A 10 -2.62 -7.89 17.57
N ASP A 11 -2.60 -7.66 16.26
CA ASP A 11 -2.48 -6.31 15.68
C ASP A 11 -3.66 -5.41 16.06
N ARG A 12 -4.90 -5.94 16.03
CA ARG A 12 -6.08 -5.18 16.44
C ARG A 12 -6.03 -4.80 17.93
N LYS A 13 -5.48 -5.66 18.80
CA LYS A 13 -5.28 -5.33 20.23
C LYS A 13 -4.24 -4.22 20.43
N LYS A 14 -3.17 -4.20 19.64
CA LYS A 14 -2.17 -3.12 19.66
C LYS A 14 -2.77 -1.79 19.20
N ASP A 15 -3.51 -1.81 18.10
CA ASP A 15 -4.22 -0.63 17.59
C ASP A 15 -5.21 -0.07 18.64
N ALA A 16 -5.93 -0.94 19.35
CA ALA A 16 -6.86 -0.53 20.41
C ALA A 16 -6.15 0.12 21.61
N ARG A 17 -4.97 -0.40 22.02
CA ARG A 17 -4.16 0.22 23.08
C ARG A 17 -3.65 1.60 22.67
N LEU A 18 -3.13 1.71 21.44
CA LEU A 18 -2.68 3.00 20.90
C LEU A 18 -3.84 3.99 20.80
N PHE A 19 -5.02 3.53 20.39
CA PHE A 19 -6.21 4.37 20.34
C PHE A 19 -6.63 4.88 21.73
N ALA A 20 -6.53 4.06 22.78
CA ALA A 20 -6.77 4.51 24.15
C ALA A 20 -5.79 5.60 24.60
N VAL A 21 -4.51 5.49 24.21
CA VAL A 21 -3.50 6.55 24.46
C VAL A 21 -3.85 7.84 23.71
N ILE A 22 -4.32 7.74 22.46
CA ILE A 22 -4.76 8.89 21.68
C ILE A 22 -5.97 9.56 22.32
N LEU A 23 -6.96 8.79 22.81
CA LEU A 23 -8.09 9.36 23.55
C LEU A 23 -7.64 10.08 24.83
N LEU A 24 -6.68 9.51 25.57
CA LEU A 24 -6.09 10.17 26.73
C LEU A 24 -5.41 11.50 26.33
N LEU A 25 -4.67 11.52 25.23
CA LEU A 25 -4.04 12.74 24.72
C LEU A 25 -5.07 13.81 24.33
N ILE A 26 -6.20 13.43 23.74
CA ILE A 26 -7.31 14.35 23.44
C ILE A 26 -7.88 14.93 24.75
N SER A 27 -8.10 14.09 25.76
CA SER A 27 -8.60 14.54 27.06
C SER A 27 -7.63 15.51 27.74
N VAL A 28 -6.33 15.21 27.70
CA VAL A 28 -5.28 16.11 28.24
C VAL A 28 -5.24 17.42 27.46
N ALA A 29 -5.32 17.37 26.13
CA ALA A 29 -5.37 18.57 25.29
C ALA A 29 -6.57 19.46 25.64
N PHE A 30 -7.76 18.87 25.83
CA PHE A 30 -8.97 19.60 26.24
C PHE A 30 -8.85 20.23 27.63
N ILE A 31 -8.24 19.53 28.60
CA ILE A 31 -8.02 20.09 29.94
C ILE A 31 -7.00 21.23 29.89
N ALA A 32 -5.93 21.08 29.12
CA ALA A 32 -4.93 22.13 28.92
C ALA A 32 -5.54 23.37 28.25
N ASP A 33 -6.42 23.17 27.27
CA ASP A 33 -7.17 24.24 26.59
C ASP A 33 -8.02 25.07 27.58
N ARG A 34 -8.61 24.41 28.58
CA ARG A 34 -9.38 25.08 29.65
C ARG A 34 -8.52 25.85 30.66
N LEU A 35 -7.22 25.57 30.72
CA LEU A 35 -6.30 26.20 31.67
C LEU A 35 -5.55 27.39 31.04
N GLU A 36 -5.53 27.51 29.71
CA GLU A 36 -4.93 28.67 29.04
C GLU A 36 -5.88 29.89 29.14
N PRO A 37 -5.43 31.03 29.70
CA PRO A 37 -6.18 32.27 29.67
C PRO A 37 -6.35 32.68 28.20
N LEU A 38 -7.61 32.92 27.83
CA LEU A 38 -8.09 32.90 26.46
C LEU A 38 -7.27 33.81 25.54
N GLY A 39 -6.60 33.23 24.53
CA GLY A 39 -6.14 34.06 23.43
C GLY A 39 -5.33 33.46 22.29
N VAL A 40 -4.57 32.38 22.49
CA VAL A 40 -3.51 32.04 21.50
C VAL A 40 -3.55 30.61 20.94
N ALA A 41 -3.93 29.56 21.69
CA ALA A 41 -3.73 28.17 21.20
C ALA A 41 -4.92 27.20 21.24
N GLY A 42 -6.17 27.66 21.21
CA GLY A 42 -7.34 26.80 21.43
C GLY A 42 -7.83 25.87 20.30
N GLY A 43 -6.93 25.30 19.50
CA GLY A 43 -7.37 24.40 18.41
C GLY A 43 -6.26 23.54 17.79
N VAL A 44 -5.04 24.06 17.78
CA VAL A 44 -3.85 23.36 17.26
C VAL A 44 -3.53 22.05 18.03
N PRO A 45 -3.71 21.96 19.36
CA PRO A 45 -3.43 20.73 20.10
C PRO A 45 -4.22 19.51 19.61
N TYR A 46 -5.44 19.71 19.08
CA TYR A 46 -6.31 18.62 18.58
C TYR A 46 -5.83 18.02 17.26
N VAL A 47 -4.93 18.68 16.54
CA VAL A 47 -4.33 18.15 15.30
C VAL A 47 -3.38 16.99 15.61
N VAL A 48 -2.67 17.05 16.74
CA VAL A 48 -1.65 16.04 17.12
C VAL A 48 -2.28 14.65 17.31
N PRO A 49 -3.37 14.48 18.09
CA PRO A 49 -4.05 13.19 18.18
C PRO A 49 -4.56 12.68 16.84
N VAL A 50 -5.10 13.55 15.98
CA VAL A 50 -5.58 13.16 14.64
C VAL A 50 -4.42 12.69 13.77
N ALA A 51 -3.28 13.39 13.78
CA ALA A 51 -2.08 12.98 13.04
C ALA A 51 -1.54 11.64 13.53
N LEU A 52 -1.53 11.40 14.86
CA LEU A 52 -1.10 10.13 15.44
C LEU A 52 -1.96 8.94 14.96
N THR A 53 -3.24 9.16 14.67
CA THR A 53 -4.09 8.09 14.13
C THR A 53 -3.70 7.65 12.72
N LEU A 54 -2.92 8.44 11.98
CA LEU A 54 -2.46 8.05 10.63
C LEU A 54 -1.57 6.81 10.67
N TRP A 55 -0.84 6.61 11.78
CA TRP A 55 -0.04 5.41 12.04
C TRP A 55 -0.90 4.19 12.39
N LEU A 56 -2.19 4.36 12.73
CA LEU A 56 -3.09 3.23 12.95
C LEU A 56 -3.47 2.61 11.61
N ARG A 57 -3.48 1.28 11.55
CA ARG A 57 -3.77 0.53 10.32
C ARG A 57 -5.18 0.76 9.78
N GLN A 58 -6.15 1.02 10.65
CA GLN A 58 -7.54 1.19 10.25
C GLN A 58 -7.91 2.67 10.10
N PRO A 59 -8.49 3.09 8.95
CA PRO A 59 -8.87 4.50 8.71
C PRO A 59 -10.01 4.98 9.59
N VAL A 60 -10.78 4.05 10.17
CA VAL A 60 -11.92 4.37 11.04
C VAL A 60 -11.46 5.19 12.25
N TYR A 61 -10.30 4.88 12.82
CA TYR A 61 -9.76 5.62 13.96
C TYR A 61 -9.48 7.09 13.63
N THR A 62 -8.97 7.39 12.44
CA THR A 62 -8.72 8.77 12.00
C THR A 62 -10.02 9.55 11.87
N TRP A 63 -11.06 8.96 11.28
CA TRP A 63 -12.36 9.61 11.13
C TRP A 63 -13.07 9.83 12.47
N VAL A 64 -13.05 8.82 13.35
CA VAL A 64 -13.65 8.94 14.69
C VAL A 64 -12.92 10.01 15.50
N THR A 65 -11.59 10.02 15.49
CA THR A 65 -10.79 11.02 16.21
C THR A 65 -11.03 12.43 15.66
N ALA A 66 -11.03 12.59 14.33
CA ALA A 66 -11.32 13.89 13.71
C ALA A 66 -12.73 14.39 14.05
N GLY A 67 -13.73 13.49 14.07
CA GLY A 67 -15.08 13.82 14.49
C GLY A 67 -15.17 14.24 15.96
N ILE A 68 -14.52 13.49 16.86
CA ILE A 68 -14.45 13.85 18.28
C ILE A 68 -13.76 15.21 18.47
N SER A 69 -12.61 15.43 17.83
CA SER A 69 -11.91 16.72 17.88
C SER A 69 -12.77 17.86 17.34
N ALA A 70 -13.47 17.67 16.23
CA ALA A 70 -14.38 18.67 15.68
C ALA A 70 -15.51 19.02 16.64
N VAL A 71 -16.12 18.02 17.28
CA VAL A 71 -17.18 18.22 18.29
C VAL A 71 -16.63 18.94 19.52
N LEU A 72 -15.43 18.58 19.99
CA LEU A 72 -14.80 19.25 21.14
C LEU A 72 -14.49 20.72 20.83
N ILE A 73 -13.99 21.03 19.63
CA ILE A 73 -13.75 22.42 19.19
C ILE A 73 -15.08 23.21 19.16
N ILE A 74 -16.18 22.60 18.69
CA ILE A 74 -17.52 23.23 18.70
C ILE A 74 -18.03 23.43 20.13
N LEU A 75 -17.84 22.44 20.99
CA LEU A 75 -18.26 22.48 22.39
C LEU A 75 -17.48 23.55 23.17
N ASP A 76 -16.22 23.74 22.82
CA ASP A 76 -15.37 24.80 23.35
C ASP A 76 -15.84 26.21 22.91
N ILE A 77 -16.55 26.35 21.78
CA ILE A 77 -17.19 27.64 21.44
C ILE A 77 -18.24 28.04 22.49
N ILE A 78 -18.99 27.05 22.98
CA ILE A 78 -20.21 27.27 23.74
C ILE A 78 -19.91 27.36 25.24
N LEU A 79 -18.96 26.56 25.73
CA LEU A 79 -18.64 26.49 27.16
C LEU A 79 -17.50 27.40 27.60
N SER A 80 -16.75 28.01 26.68
CA SER A 80 -15.61 28.83 27.06
C SER A 80 -16.03 30.17 27.66
N PRO A 81 -15.27 30.69 28.65
CA PRO A 81 -15.50 32.02 29.21
C PRO A 81 -15.51 33.10 28.12
N PRO A 82 -16.05 34.30 28.40
CA PRO A 82 -15.96 35.41 27.46
C PRO A 82 -14.50 35.65 27.06
N PRO A 83 -14.19 35.77 25.75
CA PRO A 83 -12.82 35.89 25.30
C PRO A 83 -12.22 37.22 25.75
N GLU A 84 -11.01 37.17 26.31
CA GLU A 84 -10.19 38.37 26.61
C GLU A 84 -9.69 39.04 25.32
N VAL A 85 -9.59 38.27 24.24
CA VAL A 85 -9.19 38.70 22.90
C VAL A 85 -10.41 38.99 22.00
N PRO A 86 -10.25 39.79 20.92
CA PRO A 86 -11.32 40.03 19.96
C PRO A 86 -11.81 38.73 19.31
N LEU A 87 -13.12 38.67 19.07
CA LEU A 87 -13.81 37.48 18.56
C LEU A 87 -13.29 37.01 17.18
N SER A 88 -12.72 37.93 16.39
CA SER A 88 -12.06 37.62 15.12
C SER A 88 -10.86 36.69 15.28
N PHE A 89 -10.01 36.90 16.29
CA PHE A 89 -8.85 36.03 16.57
C PHE A 89 -9.29 34.60 16.91
N VAL A 90 -10.37 34.48 17.69
CA VAL A 90 -10.94 33.18 18.08
C VAL A 90 -11.48 32.42 16.86
N ILE A 91 -12.24 33.11 15.99
CA ILE A 91 -12.78 32.51 14.76
C ILE A 91 -11.64 32.07 13.83
N ILE A 92 -10.63 32.91 13.61
CA ILE A 92 -9.50 32.61 12.73
C ILE A 92 -8.74 31.38 13.24
N ASN A 93 -8.38 31.35 14.53
CA ASN A 93 -7.66 30.23 15.13
C ASN A 93 -8.42 28.90 14.99
N ARG A 94 -9.74 28.94 15.20
CA ARG A 94 -10.60 27.76 15.07
C ARG A 94 -10.74 27.30 13.62
N SER A 95 -10.81 28.23 12.68
CA SER A 95 -10.81 27.91 11.25
C SER A 95 -9.50 27.21 10.83
N TYR A 96 -8.35 27.62 11.38
CA TYR A 96 -7.07 26.94 11.17
C TYR A 96 -7.08 25.51 11.73
N ALA A 97 -7.66 25.29 12.91
CA ALA A 97 -7.77 23.95 13.48
C ALA A 97 -8.60 23.00 12.61
N PHE A 98 -9.76 23.45 12.13
CA PHE A 98 -10.59 22.66 11.20
C PHE A 98 -9.86 22.36 9.89
N LEU A 99 -9.20 23.37 9.32
CA LEU A 99 -8.45 23.22 8.08
C LEU A 99 -7.27 22.25 8.26
N ALA A 100 -6.52 22.37 9.36
CA ALA A 100 -5.41 21.48 9.67
C ALA A 100 -5.86 20.02 9.85
N ILE A 101 -6.95 19.79 10.60
CA ILE A 101 -7.55 18.45 10.74
C ILE A 101 -7.96 17.91 9.36
N GLY A 102 -8.61 18.74 8.53
CA GLY A 102 -9.00 18.37 7.16
C GLY A 102 -7.81 17.96 6.30
N ILE A 103 -6.70 18.70 6.34
CA ILE A 103 -5.46 18.38 5.62
C ILE A 103 -4.87 17.06 6.11
N VAL A 104 -4.79 16.85 7.42
CA VAL A 104 -4.23 15.61 7.99
C VAL A 104 -5.05 14.40 7.58
N VAL A 105 -6.38 14.49 7.66
CA VAL A 105 -7.28 13.40 7.23
C VAL A 105 -7.17 13.17 5.72
N GLY A 106 -7.19 14.24 4.92
CA GLY A 106 -7.13 14.18 3.45
C GLY A 106 -5.80 13.62 2.93
N SER A 107 -4.68 14.08 3.47
CA SER A 107 -3.34 13.59 3.11
C SER A 107 -3.17 12.12 3.47
N GLY A 108 -3.60 11.70 4.66
CA GLY A 108 -3.57 10.31 5.09
C GLY A 108 -4.42 9.39 4.18
N GLN A 109 -5.58 9.86 3.73
CA GLN A 109 -6.40 9.16 2.74
C GLN A 109 -5.70 9.02 1.39
N LEU A 110 -5.13 10.10 0.89
CA LEU A 110 -4.46 10.13 -0.40
C LEU A 110 -3.25 9.21 -0.42
N GLN A 111 -2.39 9.26 0.61
CA GLN A 111 -1.24 8.37 0.76
C GLN A 111 -1.67 6.89 0.70
N ARG A 112 -2.75 6.53 1.41
CA ARG A 112 -3.28 5.16 1.39
C ARG A 112 -3.81 4.77 0.01
N ARG A 113 -4.41 5.69 -0.74
CA ARG A 113 -4.87 5.45 -2.12
C ARG A 113 -3.69 5.24 -3.06
N LEU A 114 -2.65 6.07 -2.97
CA LEU A 114 -1.44 5.97 -3.78
C LEU A 114 -0.72 4.63 -3.55
N VAL A 115 -0.51 4.23 -2.29
CA VAL A 115 0.12 2.94 -1.98
C VAL A 115 -0.69 1.77 -2.54
N ARG A 116 -2.03 1.81 -2.40
CA ARG A 116 -2.90 0.76 -2.97
C ARG A 116 -2.87 0.74 -4.50
N GLN A 117 -2.79 1.90 -5.15
CA GLN A 117 -2.68 1.98 -6.60
C GLN A 117 -1.33 1.44 -7.08
N GLY A 118 -0.23 1.82 -6.43
CA GLY A 118 1.10 1.29 -6.74
C GLY A 118 1.17 -0.23 -6.62
N GLN A 119 0.58 -0.81 -5.57
CA GLN A 119 0.49 -2.27 -5.43
C GLN A 119 -0.33 -2.94 -6.54
N ARG A 120 -1.40 -2.30 -7.01
CA ARG A 120 -2.21 -2.82 -8.13
C ARG A 120 -1.44 -2.79 -9.44
N LEU A 121 -0.75 -1.69 -9.74
CA LEU A 121 0.09 -1.57 -10.93
C LEU A 121 1.20 -2.62 -10.94
N ALA A 122 1.90 -2.79 -9.82
CA ALA A 122 2.93 -3.82 -9.69
C ALA A 122 2.36 -5.25 -9.83
N ALA A 123 1.14 -5.49 -9.35
CA ALA A 123 0.49 -6.79 -9.55
C ALA A 123 0.14 -7.04 -11.03
N LEU A 124 -0.31 -6.01 -11.75
CA LEU A 124 -0.62 -6.11 -13.17
C LEU A 124 0.64 -6.31 -14.01
N SER A 125 1.73 -5.59 -13.74
CA SER A 125 2.99 -5.75 -14.47
C SER A 125 3.58 -7.16 -14.33
N VAL A 126 3.42 -7.79 -13.15
CA VAL A 126 3.84 -9.18 -12.95
C VAL A 126 3.01 -10.16 -13.79
N VAL A 127 1.72 -9.91 -13.96
CA VAL A 127 0.85 -10.76 -14.79
C VAL A 127 1.18 -10.58 -16.27
N GLU A 128 1.35 -9.34 -16.72
CA GLU A 128 1.72 -9.01 -18.10
C GLU A 128 3.05 -9.64 -18.50
N GLU A 129 4.07 -9.54 -17.63
CA GLU A 129 5.37 -10.14 -17.90
C GLU A 129 5.30 -11.68 -17.96
N ARG A 130 4.45 -12.30 -17.14
CA ARG A 130 4.22 -13.76 -17.21
C ARG A 130 3.57 -14.18 -18.52
N GLU A 131 2.61 -13.42 -19.02
CA GLU A 131 1.97 -13.71 -20.32
C GLU A 131 2.93 -13.47 -21.49
N ARG A 132 3.77 -12.45 -21.39
CA ARG A 132 4.84 -12.19 -22.36
C ARG A 132 5.84 -13.34 -22.38
N LEU A 133 6.37 -13.72 -21.22
CA LEU A 133 7.31 -14.83 -21.08
C LEU A 133 6.68 -16.15 -21.54
N SER A 134 5.42 -16.41 -21.23
CA SER A 134 4.75 -17.63 -21.69
C SER A 134 4.64 -17.70 -23.20
N ARG A 135 4.44 -16.56 -23.89
CA ARG A 135 4.41 -16.52 -25.36
C ARG A 135 5.80 -16.71 -25.95
N GLU A 136 6.78 -15.98 -25.45
CA GLU A 136 8.18 -16.11 -25.87
C GLU A 136 8.70 -17.53 -25.67
N LEU A 137 8.45 -18.13 -24.51
CA LEU A 137 8.80 -19.53 -24.25
C LEU A 137 8.05 -20.50 -25.17
N HIS A 138 6.77 -20.26 -25.45
CA HIS A 138 6.01 -21.15 -26.33
C HIS A 138 6.50 -21.07 -27.78
N ASP A 139 6.85 -19.87 -28.25
CA ASP A 139 7.38 -19.64 -29.59
C ASP A 139 8.78 -20.27 -29.73
N ASP A 140 9.69 -19.99 -28.79
CA ASP A 140 11.05 -20.55 -28.78
C ASP A 140 11.04 -22.08 -28.66
N LEU A 141 10.23 -22.64 -27.75
CA LEU A 141 10.09 -24.09 -27.61
C LEU A 141 9.50 -24.72 -28.88
N SER A 142 8.49 -24.09 -29.51
CA SER A 142 7.91 -24.59 -30.75
C SER A 142 8.94 -24.60 -31.88
N GLN A 143 9.79 -23.58 -31.96
CA GLN A 143 10.85 -23.50 -32.96
C GLN A 143 11.96 -24.54 -32.72
N LEU A 144 12.41 -24.71 -31.47
CA LEU A 144 13.41 -25.72 -31.10
C LEU A 144 12.89 -27.14 -31.34
N LEU A 145 11.66 -27.44 -30.91
CA LEU A 145 11.03 -28.75 -31.10
C LEU A 145 10.76 -29.03 -32.59
N GLY A 146 10.31 -28.03 -33.35
CA GLY A 146 10.13 -28.14 -34.79
C GLY A 146 11.44 -28.45 -35.53
N GLY A 147 12.52 -27.74 -35.19
CA GLY A 147 13.84 -27.99 -35.74
C GLY A 147 14.41 -29.37 -35.37
N LEU A 148 14.27 -29.77 -34.10
CA LEU A 148 14.68 -31.10 -33.64
C LEU A 148 13.90 -32.21 -34.35
N GLY A 149 12.58 -32.03 -34.49
CA GLY A 149 11.72 -32.97 -35.21
C GLY A 149 12.10 -33.11 -36.68
N ALA A 150 12.37 -32.01 -37.38
CA ALA A 150 12.80 -32.04 -38.78
C ALA A 150 14.13 -32.78 -38.96
N ARG A 151 15.12 -32.52 -38.09
CA ARG A 151 16.42 -33.23 -38.14
C ARG A 151 16.29 -34.71 -37.75
N ALA A 152 15.47 -35.06 -36.77
CA ALA A 152 15.20 -36.44 -36.40
C ALA A 152 14.56 -37.22 -37.56
N SER A 153 13.63 -36.60 -38.30
CA SER A 153 13.05 -37.18 -39.51
C SER A 153 14.10 -37.38 -40.61
N ALA A 154 14.99 -36.40 -40.84
CA ALA A 154 16.06 -36.52 -41.82
C ALA A 154 17.03 -37.68 -41.50
N VAL A 155 17.39 -37.85 -40.23
CA VAL A 155 18.21 -39.01 -39.78
C VAL A 155 17.48 -40.33 -40.03
N SER A 156 16.18 -40.39 -39.72
CA SER A 156 15.37 -41.60 -39.92
C SER A 156 15.29 -41.99 -41.40
N GLU A 157 15.15 -41.00 -42.28
CA GLU A 157 15.15 -41.17 -43.75
C GLU A 157 16.51 -41.69 -44.27
N LEU A 158 17.63 -41.10 -43.81
CA LEU A 158 18.98 -41.53 -44.19
C LEU A 158 19.27 -42.97 -43.75
N LEU A 159 18.81 -43.37 -42.55
CA LEU A 159 18.92 -44.75 -42.08
C LEU A 159 18.08 -45.71 -42.91
N ALA A 160 16.84 -45.33 -43.27
CA ALA A 160 15.97 -46.15 -44.12
C ALA A 160 16.56 -46.37 -45.53
N GLN A 161 17.37 -45.43 -46.02
CA GLN A 161 18.09 -45.52 -47.30
C GLN A 161 19.44 -46.24 -47.19
N GLY A 162 19.84 -46.73 -46.00
CA GLY A 162 21.11 -47.42 -45.77
C GLY A 162 22.34 -46.51 -45.72
N ARG A 163 22.17 -45.18 -45.65
CA ARG A 163 23.26 -44.19 -45.61
C ARG A 163 23.73 -43.93 -44.17
N GLU A 164 24.23 -44.98 -43.51
CA GLU A 164 24.57 -44.94 -42.08
C GLU A 164 25.64 -43.89 -41.72
N GLU A 165 26.67 -43.71 -42.55
CA GLU A 165 27.73 -42.73 -42.27
C GLU A 165 27.19 -41.28 -42.24
N GLU A 166 26.25 -40.95 -43.10
CA GLU A 166 25.65 -39.60 -43.15
C GLU A 166 24.68 -39.37 -42.01
N ALA A 167 23.88 -40.38 -41.66
CA ALA A 167 23.02 -40.34 -40.48
C ALA A 167 23.84 -40.14 -39.18
N GLN A 168 24.99 -40.81 -39.05
CA GLN A 168 25.89 -40.62 -37.92
C GLN A 168 26.50 -39.21 -37.89
N ARG A 169 26.91 -38.66 -39.05
CA ARG A 169 27.42 -37.27 -39.12
C ARG A 169 26.37 -36.25 -38.67
N GLU A 170 25.12 -36.42 -39.09
CA GLU A 170 24.03 -35.52 -38.73
C GLU A 170 23.70 -35.61 -37.22
N LEU A 171 23.73 -36.82 -36.64
CA LEU A 171 23.58 -37.01 -35.20
C LEU A 171 24.73 -36.39 -34.39
N VAL A 172 25.97 -36.47 -34.89
CA VAL A 172 27.14 -35.84 -34.25
C VAL A 172 27.03 -34.32 -34.31
N GLN A 173 26.58 -33.75 -35.43
CA GLN A 173 26.31 -32.31 -35.54
C GLN A 173 25.18 -31.87 -34.62
N LEU A 174 24.08 -32.64 -34.55
CA LEU A 174 22.97 -32.36 -33.63
C LEU A 174 23.47 -32.30 -32.18
N ARG A 175 24.23 -33.30 -31.75
CA ARG A 175 24.79 -33.38 -30.39
C ARG A 175 25.71 -32.21 -30.07
N ASN A 176 26.59 -31.85 -31.00
CA ASN A 176 27.53 -30.74 -30.79
C ASN A 176 26.78 -29.39 -30.76
N SER A 177 25.73 -29.22 -31.58
CA SER A 177 24.91 -28.00 -31.57
C SER A 177 24.09 -27.81 -30.28
N THR A 178 23.71 -28.90 -29.60
CA THR A 178 23.03 -28.84 -28.29
C THR A 178 23.98 -28.66 -27.10
N SER A 179 25.29 -28.82 -27.26
CA SER A 179 26.27 -28.61 -26.17
C SER A 179 26.83 -27.19 -26.09
N GLU A 180 26.56 -26.35 -27.09
CA GLU A 180 27.03 -24.95 -27.15
C GLU A 180 25.93 -23.92 -26.79
N ALA A 181 24.70 -24.37 -26.55
CA ALA A 181 23.56 -23.56 -26.06
C ALA A 181 23.32 -23.80 -24.56
#